data_AF-A0A661TLB1-F1
#
_entry.id   AF-A0A661TLB1-F1
#
_cell.length_a   1.000
_cell.length_b   1.000
_cell.length_c   1.000
_cell.angle_alpha   90.00
_cell.angle_beta   90.00
_cell.angle_gamma   90.00
#
_symmetry.space_group_name_H-M   'P 1'
#
loop_
_entity.id
_entity.type
_entity.pdbx_description
1 polymer ?
#
loop_
_entity_poly.entity_id
_entity_poly.type
_entity_poly.pdbx_seq_one_letter_code
_entity_poly.pdbx_strand_id
1 'polypeptide(L)'
;MNKKAVIRVLSASSGVVLLAVLILIINTKQSPANSGVVSRSDQDEKTGEQYCTKIGTDYKLSLFRAKEIGAGSECGSDYAQNYSCNEITGTWWIDLNLEKPGCNPACVVDVVNETAEINWRCTGLVP
;
A
#
# COMPACT_ATOMS: atom_id res chain seq x y z
N MET A 1 3.76 21.40 48.07
CA MET A 1 2.76 21.65 47.01
C MET A 1 2.28 20.32 46.47
N ASN A 2 1.02 20.01 46.75
CA ASN A 2 0.40 18.70 46.54
C ASN A 2 -0.15 18.60 45.12
N LYS A 3 0.13 17.51 44.40
CA LYS A 3 -0.73 17.06 43.30
C LYS A 3 -1.24 15.66 43.67
N LYS A 4 -2.46 15.64 44.21
CA LYS A 4 -3.24 14.43 44.49
C LYS A 4 -3.61 13.79 43.15
N ALA A 5 -3.14 12.58 42.88
CA ALA A 5 -3.72 11.74 41.84
C ALA A 5 -4.83 10.89 42.47
N VAL A 6 -6.06 11.18 42.08
CA VAL A 6 -7.28 10.50 42.52
C VAL A 6 -7.43 9.25 41.65
N ILE A 7 -7.13 8.07 42.20
CA ILE A 7 -7.40 6.79 41.55
C ILE A 7 -8.79 6.33 42.00
N ARG A 8 -9.79 6.41 41.12
CA ARG A 8 -11.11 5.81 41.32
C ARG A 8 -11.14 4.44 40.64
N VAL A 9 -10.95 3.37 41.40
CA VAL A 9 -11.29 2.02 40.97
C VAL A 9 -12.66 1.70 41.56
N LEU A 10 -13.69 1.72 40.71
CA LEU A 10 -15.04 1.29 41.03
C LEU A 10 -15.26 -0.07 40.38
N SER A 11 -15.29 -1.11 41.20
CA SER A 11 -16.36 -2.11 41.31
C SER A 11 -15.78 -3.41 41.88
N ALA A 12 -16.35 -3.81 43.00
CA ALA A 12 -16.01 -4.99 43.75
C ALA A 12 -16.95 -6.14 43.36
N SER A 13 -16.44 -7.35 43.27
CA SER A 13 -17.19 -8.56 43.64
C SER A 13 -16.25 -9.74 43.88
N SER A 14 -16.01 -9.97 45.18
CA SER A 14 -15.96 -11.27 45.87
C SER A 14 -14.89 -12.31 45.51
N GLY A 15 -14.00 -12.62 46.48
CA GLY A 15 -13.50 -14.00 46.66
C GLY A 15 -12.02 -14.24 47.00
N VAL A 16 -11.59 -13.86 48.21
CA VAL A 16 -10.76 -14.64 49.17
C VAL A 16 -9.59 -15.54 48.67
N VAL A 17 -8.36 -15.06 48.91
CA VAL A 17 -7.19 -15.71 49.57
C VAL A 17 -6.45 -16.87 48.86
N LEU A 18 -5.16 -16.67 48.56
CA LEU A 18 -4.07 -17.45 49.18
C LEU A 18 -2.70 -16.75 49.04
N LEU A 19 -1.98 -16.68 50.17
CA LEU A 19 -0.61 -16.22 50.32
C LEU A 19 0.39 -17.02 49.47
N ALA A 20 1.39 -16.34 48.91
CA ALA A 20 2.79 -16.74 49.03
C ALA A 20 3.72 -15.57 48.68
N VAL A 21 4.33 -14.97 49.71
CA VAL A 21 5.50 -14.11 49.59
C VAL A 21 6.72 -15.03 49.54
N LEU A 22 7.58 -14.91 48.52
CA LEU A 22 9.00 -15.26 48.62
C LEU A 22 9.80 -14.54 47.53
N ILE A 23 10.55 -13.54 47.98
CA ILE A 23 11.55 -12.79 47.22
C ILE A 23 12.84 -13.63 47.22
N LEU A 24 13.42 -13.89 46.04
CA LEU A 24 14.86 -14.11 45.87
C LEU A 24 15.34 -13.40 44.60
N ILE A 25 16.03 -12.29 44.80
CA ILE A 25 16.78 -11.57 43.78
C ILE A 25 18.11 -12.31 43.61
N ILE A 26 18.42 -12.79 42.40
CA ILE A 26 19.82 -13.05 42.01
C ILE A 26 20.05 -12.58 40.57
N ASN A 27 20.89 -11.56 40.46
CA ASN A 27 21.41 -10.94 39.23
C ASN A 27 22.25 -11.93 38.41
N THR A 28 21.89 -12.17 37.14
CA THR A 28 22.78 -12.53 36.01
C THR A 28 21.92 -12.49 34.72
N LYS A 29 22.22 -11.91 33.56
CA LYS A 29 23.36 -11.17 32.99
C LYS A 29 22.81 -10.21 31.92
N GLN A 30 23.48 -9.08 31.70
CA GLN A 30 23.32 -8.26 30.50
C GLN A 30 23.87 -9.03 29.27
N SER A 31 23.11 -9.04 28.17
CA SER A 31 23.53 -9.02 26.74
C SER A 31 22.74 -10.02 25.86
N PRO A 32 22.51 -9.75 24.55
CA PRO A 32 22.36 -8.49 23.84
C PRO A 32 20.94 -8.33 23.27
N ALA A 33 20.65 -7.15 22.72
CA ALA A 33 19.49 -6.95 21.85
C ALA A 33 19.50 -7.99 20.72
N ASN A 34 18.56 -8.95 20.76
CA ASN A 34 18.19 -9.67 19.56
C ASN A 34 17.30 -8.73 18.74
N SER A 35 17.98 -7.86 17.99
CA SER A 35 17.44 -7.27 16.78
C SER A 35 17.23 -8.42 15.80
N GLY A 36 16.14 -9.14 15.99
CA GLY A 36 15.57 -10.02 14.99
C GLY A 36 15.00 -9.12 13.91
N VAL A 37 15.88 -8.59 13.06
CA VAL A 37 15.50 -8.23 11.70
C VAL A 37 14.98 -9.53 11.12
N VAL A 38 13.66 -9.69 11.14
CA VAL A 38 12.99 -10.61 10.23
C VAL A 38 13.28 -10.01 8.87
N SER A 39 14.41 -10.41 8.30
CA SER A 39 14.67 -10.29 6.89
C SER A 39 13.55 -11.07 6.23
N ARG A 40 12.51 -10.34 5.82
CA ARG A 40 11.58 -10.73 4.77
C ARG A 40 12.40 -10.77 3.48
N SER A 41 13.29 -11.75 3.42
CA SER A 41 13.92 -12.21 2.21
C SER A 41 13.05 -13.36 1.73
N ASP A 42 12.57 -13.21 0.50
CA ASP A 42 12.36 -14.32 -0.43
C ASP A 42 11.17 -15.24 -0.13
N GLN A 43 9.96 -14.68 -0.20
CA GLN A 43 8.76 -15.40 -0.68
C GLN A 43 7.86 -14.44 -1.50
N ASP A 44 8.45 -13.67 -2.41
CA ASP A 44 7.73 -12.96 -3.47
C ASP A 44 8.29 -13.40 -4.82
N GLU A 45 8.00 -14.64 -5.18
CA GLU A 45 8.18 -15.11 -6.55
C GLU A 45 7.16 -16.22 -6.81
N LYS A 46 5.88 -15.82 -6.98
CA LYS A 46 4.99 -16.52 -7.92
C LYS A 46 3.71 -15.76 -8.29
N THR A 47 3.80 -14.47 -8.51
CA THR A 47 2.92 -13.80 -9.48
C THR A 47 3.84 -12.99 -10.38
N GLY A 48 3.71 -13.12 -11.69
CA GLY A 48 4.55 -12.38 -12.65
C GLY A 48 4.20 -10.89 -12.60
N GLU A 49 4.69 -10.19 -11.57
CA GLU A 49 4.43 -8.78 -11.40
C GLU A 49 5.08 -8.02 -12.56
N GLN A 50 4.25 -7.29 -13.30
CA GLN A 50 4.69 -6.51 -14.45
C GLN A 50 5.00 -5.09 -14.02
N TYR A 51 6.09 -4.56 -14.57
CA TYR A 51 6.60 -3.22 -14.30
C TYR A 51 6.66 -2.41 -15.59
N CYS A 52 6.32 -1.13 -15.50
CA CYS A 52 6.65 -0.14 -16.51
C CYS A 52 7.84 0.66 -16.03
N THR A 53 8.82 0.88 -16.91
CA THR A 53 10.05 1.62 -16.59
C THR A 53 10.15 2.83 -17.49
N LYS A 54 10.80 3.91 -17.03
CA LYS A 54 11.14 5.04 -17.90
C LYS A 54 12.59 4.93 -18.36
N ILE A 55 12.79 4.84 -19.67
CA ILE A 55 14.12 4.69 -20.28
C ILE A 55 15.04 5.83 -19.83
N GLY A 56 16.27 5.47 -19.47
CA GLY A 56 17.29 6.43 -19.03
C GLY A 56 17.14 6.88 -17.57
N THR A 57 16.25 6.26 -16.80
CA THR A 57 16.06 6.52 -15.37
C THR A 57 15.94 5.22 -14.58
N ASP A 58 15.87 5.31 -13.26
CA ASP A 58 15.58 4.21 -12.34
C ASP A 58 14.09 4.14 -11.95
N TYR A 59 13.25 5.05 -12.47
CA TYR A 59 11.82 5.06 -12.18
C TYR A 59 11.12 3.85 -12.80
N LYS A 60 10.39 3.13 -11.96
CA LYS A 60 9.53 2.02 -12.35
C LYS A 60 8.28 1.97 -11.49
N LEU A 61 7.17 1.50 -12.08
CA LEU A 61 5.89 1.37 -11.40
C LEU A 61 5.26 0.04 -11.76
N SER A 62 4.83 -0.75 -10.77
CA SER A 62 4.12 -2.00 -11.05
C SER A 62 2.71 -1.74 -11.57
N LEU A 63 2.18 -2.67 -12.36
CA LEU A 63 0.81 -2.57 -12.87
C LEU A 63 -0.22 -2.51 -11.73
N PHE A 64 0.02 -3.26 -10.64
CA PHE A 64 -0.82 -3.23 -9.45
C PHE A 64 -0.87 -1.82 -8.86
N ARG A 65 0.30 -1.23 -8.61
CA ARG A 65 0.39 0.13 -8.06
C ARG A 65 -0.22 1.18 -8.99
N ALA A 66 -0.03 1.04 -10.30
CA ALA A 66 -0.65 1.93 -11.29
C ALA A 66 -2.19 1.88 -11.22
N LYS A 67 -2.78 0.69 -11.07
CA LYS A 67 -4.23 0.54 -10.88
C LYS A 67 -4.73 1.13 -9.56
N GLU A 68 -3.95 1.05 -8.48
CA GLU A 68 -4.29 1.72 -7.22
C GLU A 68 -4.33 3.25 -7.38
N ILE A 69 -3.31 3.82 -8.03
CA ILE A 69 -3.24 5.26 -8.32
C ILE A 69 -4.44 5.68 -9.18
N GLY A 70 -4.71 4.96 -10.26
CA GLY A 70 -5.86 5.24 -11.12
C GLY A 70 -7.21 5.13 -10.37
N ALA A 71 -7.36 4.16 -9.47
CA ALA A 71 -8.57 3.96 -8.69
C ALA A 71 -8.85 5.10 -7.71
N GLY A 72 -7.80 5.78 -7.24
CA GLY A 72 -7.90 7.00 -6.43
C GLY A 72 -8.06 8.30 -7.23
N SER A 73 -8.12 8.22 -8.57
CA SER A 73 -8.19 9.37 -9.47
C SER A 73 -9.52 9.42 -10.25
N GLU A 74 -9.61 10.29 -11.25
CA GLU A 74 -10.75 10.33 -12.18
C GLU A 74 -10.93 9.05 -13.00
N CYS A 75 -9.89 8.22 -13.17
CA CYS A 75 -10.00 6.95 -13.90
C CYS A 75 -10.98 5.95 -13.25
N GLY A 76 -11.13 5.99 -11.93
CA GLY A 76 -11.87 4.98 -11.18
C GLY A 76 -11.20 3.60 -11.23
N SER A 77 -11.94 2.57 -10.80
CA SER A 77 -11.43 1.20 -10.62
C SER A 77 -11.89 0.19 -11.67
N ASP A 78 -12.66 0.64 -12.67
CA ASP A 78 -13.24 -0.23 -13.70
C ASP A 78 -12.33 -0.37 -14.92
N TYR A 79 -11.35 -1.24 -14.80
CA TYR A 79 -10.32 -1.50 -15.81
C TYR A 79 -10.71 -2.65 -16.74
N ALA A 80 -10.40 -2.49 -18.02
CA ALA A 80 -10.36 -3.59 -18.97
C ALA A 80 -9.10 -4.46 -18.75
N GLN A 81 -9.02 -5.59 -19.45
CA GLN A 81 -7.86 -6.50 -19.35
C GLN A 81 -6.60 -5.96 -20.04
N ASN A 82 -6.77 -5.04 -21.00
CA ASN A 82 -5.66 -4.54 -21.82
C ASN A 82 -4.89 -3.44 -21.10
N TYR A 83 -3.56 -3.54 -21.16
CA TYR A 83 -2.65 -2.50 -20.70
C TYR A 83 -1.35 -2.55 -21.49
N SER A 84 -0.62 -1.44 -21.52
CA SER A 84 0.68 -1.33 -22.15
C SER A 84 1.55 -0.30 -21.43
N CYS A 85 2.85 -0.55 -21.39
CA CYS A 85 3.83 0.43 -20.92
C CYS A 85 4.41 1.17 -22.12
N ASN A 86 4.44 2.50 -22.04
CA ASN A 86 5.27 3.32 -22.91
C ASN A 86 6.52 3.73 -22.11
N GLU A 87 7.62 3.05 -22.37
CA GLU A 87 8.86 3.26 -21.62
C GLU A 87 9.58 4.57 -21.98
N ILE A 88 9.28 5.15 -23.16
CA ILE A 88 9.86 6.41 -23.61
C ILE A 88 9.32 7.56 -22.75
N THR A 89 8.01 7.61 -22.56
CA THR A 89 7.37 8.63 -21.72
C THR A 89 7.42 8.26 -20.24
N GLY A 90 7.48 6.96 -19.94
CA GLY A 90 7.33 6.43 -18.60
C GLY A 90 5.87 6.47 -18.17
N THR A 91 4.97 5.90 -18.98
CA THR A 91 3.54 5.90 -18.68
C THR A 91 2.92 4.53 -18.87
N TRP A 92 2.13 4.08 -17.88
CA TRP A 92 1.18 3.00 -18.07
C TRP A 92 -0.04 3.52 -18.84
N TRP A 93 -0.53 2.71 -19.76
CA TRP A 93 -1.81 2.90 -20.45
C TRP A 93 -2.67 1.69 -20.14
N ILE A 94 -3.76 1.88 -19.39
CA ILE A 94 -4.65 0.80 -18.94
C ILE A 94 -6.04 1.11 -19.47
N ASP A 95 -6.57 0.25 -20.34
CA ASP A 95 -7.90 0.49 -20.91
C ASP A 95 -8.98 0.49 -19.82
N LEU A 96 -10.01 1.33 -19.97
CA LEU A 96 -11.12 1.47 -19.02
C LEU A 96 -12.42 0.93 -19.63
N ASN A 97 -13.30 0.35 -18.81
CA ASN A 97 -14.64 -0.08 -19.25
C ASN A 97 -15.65 1.09 -19.20
N LEU A 98 -15.26 2.25 -19.74
CA LEU A 98 -16.12 3.43 -19.82
C LEU A 98 -16.63 3.62 -21.26
N GLU A 99 -17.88 4.03 -21.39
CA GLU A 99 -18.50 4.23 -22.71
C GLU A 99 -18.62 5.71 -23.05
N LYS A 100 -18.10 6.09 -24.22
CA LYS A 100 -18.33 7.39 -24.86
C LYS A 100 -18.29 7.21 -26.38
N PRO A 101 -19.33 7.63 -27.13
CA PRO A 101 -19.38 7.44 -28.58
C PRO A 101 -18.12 7.95 -29.28
N GLY A 102 -17.52 7.10 -30.12
CA GLY A 102 -16.31 7.41 -30.89
C GLY A 102 -15.01 7.43 -30.09
N CYS A 103 -15.00 7.06 -28.81
CA CYS A 103 -13.85 7.12 -27.92
C CYS A 103 -13.46 5.74 -27.37
N ASN A 104 -12.18 5.55 -27.08
CA ASN A 104 -11.64 4.36 -26.43
C ASN A 104 -10.79 4.77 -25.21
N PRO A 105 -11.38 4.89 -24.02
CA PRO A 105 -10.72 5.46 -22.85
C PRO A 105 -9.60 4.57 -22.30
N ALA A 106 -8.52 5.19 -21.87
CA ALA A 106 -7.47 4.58 -21.07
C ALA A 106 -7.12 5.46 -19.88
N CYS A 107 -6.85 4.84 -18.74
CA CYS A 107 -6.16 5.49 -17.64
C CYS A 107 -4.67 5.55 -17.97
N VAL A 108 -4.14 6.77 -18.08
CA VAL A 108 -2.73 7.02 -18.28
C VAL A 108 -2.10 7.38 -16.95
N VAL A 109 -1.17 6.56 -16.48
CA VAL A 109 -0.49 6.74 -15.20
C VAL A 109 0.98 7.06 -15.44
N ASP A 110 1.43 8.21 -14.96
CA ASP A 110 2.83 8.62 -15.04
C ASP A 110 3.67 7.87 -13.99
N VAL A 111 4.71 7.18 -14.45
CA VAL A 111 5.59 6.34 -13.63
C VAL A 111 6.45 7.18 -12.66
N VAL A 112 6.72 8.44 -12.98
CA VAL A 112 7.63 9.30 -12.20
C VAL A 112 6.87 10.07 -11.14
N ASN A 113 5.73 10.64 -11.51
CA ASN A 113 4.92 11.53 -10.67
C ASN A 113 3.81 10.79 -9.92
N GLU A 114 3.54 9.52 -10.27
CA GLU A 114 2.43 8.74 -9.71
C GLU A 114 1.06 9.46 -9.84
N THR A 115 0.84 10.14 -10.96
CA THR A 115 -0.42 10.81 -11.29
C THR A 115 -1.17 10.05 -12.38
N ALA A 116 -2.50 10.11 -12.35
CA ALA A 116 -3.36 9.45 -13.33
C ALA A 116 -4.40 10.40 -13.93
N GLU A 117 -4.64 10.24 -15.22
CA GLU A 117 -5.65 10.98 -16.00
C GLU A 117 -6.31 10.07 -17.06
N ILE A 118 -7.54 10.40 -17.46
CA ILE A 118 -8.21 9.69 -18.55
C ILE A 118 -7.79 10.26 -19.91
N ASN A 119 -7.24 9.40 -20.76
CA ASN A 119 -7.10 9.68 -22.18
C ASN A 119 -8.21 9.02 -22.99
N TRP A 120 -9.10 9.83 -23.57
CA TRP A 120 -10.28 9.33 -24.28
C TRP A 120 -10.01 8.78 -25.69
N ARG A 121 -8.81 8.97 -26.26
CA ARG A 121 -8.38 8.49 -27.60
C ARG A 121 -9.52 8.48 -28.63
N CYS A 122 -10.22 9.60 -28.78
CA CYS A 122 -11.41 9.67 -29.64
C CYS A 122 -11.03 9.75 -31.12
N THR A 123 -11.80 9.06 -31.96
CA THR A 123 -11.73 9.20 -33.42
C THR A 123 -12.79 10.20 -33.90
N GLY A 124 -12.39 11.13 -34.75
CA GLY A 124 -13.29 12.13 -35.31
C GLY A 124 -14.10 11.56 -36.45
N LEU A 125 -15.33 11.15 -36.16
CA LEU A 125 -16.57 11.40 -36.92
C LEU A 125 -17.68 10.54 -36.30
N VAL A 126 -18.40 11.11 -35.34
CA VAL A 126 -19.78 10.70 -35.09
C VAL A 126 -20.58 11.27 -36.28
N PRO A 127 -21.35 10.45 -37.03
CA PRO A 127 -22.20 10.94 -38.13
C PRO A 127 -23.17 12.04 -37.70
#